data_AF-A0A2D5XKX7-F1
#
_entry.id   AF-A0A2D5XKX7-F1
#
_cell.length_a   1.000
_cell.length_b   1.000
_cell.length_c   1.000
_cell.angle_alpha   90.00
_cell.angle_beta   90.00
_cell.angle_gamma   90.00
#
_symmetry.space_group_name_H-M   'P 1'
#
loop_
_entity.id
_entity.type
_entity.pdbx_description
1 polymer ?
#
loop_
_entity_poly.entity_id
_entity_poly.type
_entity_poly.pdbx_seq_one_letter_code
_entity_poly.pdbx_strand_id
1 'polypeptide(L)'
;MIYSGQVAQEETDPPKAKGQPNPKSFGNIGPGHWSRTRGEKNQESIEYYRDRSQAPGVREGGGPRNHYCMNCDGVIPHEESNEICPHCGTKIEGETRRYFNWVEIDQPPPSDRKLQLTLLAILLAAALAGWFLL
;
A
#
# COMPACT_ATOMS: atom_id res chain seq x y z
N MET A 1 -1.54 -31.55 -17.24
CA MET A 1 -1.64 -30.49 -18.26
C MET A 1 -0.88 -29.29 -17.70
N ILE A 2 0.26 -28.94 -18.31
CA ILE A 2 1.23 -27.99 -17.77
C ILE A 2 0.68 -26.58 -17.97
N TYR A 3 0.48 -25.84 -16.88
CA TYR A 3 0.12 -24.42 -16.92
C TYR A 3 1.30 -23.65 -17.53
N SER A 4 1.15 -23.22 -18.77
CA SER A 4 2.02 -22.23 -19.42
C SER A 4 1.74 -20.87 -18.79
N GLY A 5 2.32 -20.62 -17.61
CA GLY A 5 2.35 -19.32 -16.98
C GLY A 5 3.17 -18.36 -17.82
N GLN A 6 2.52 -17.55 -18.64
CA GLN A 6 3.11 -16.30 -19.13
C GLN A 6 3.16 -15.35 -17.95
N VAL A 7 4.24 -15.46 -17.17
CA VAL A 7 4.68 -14.45 -16.24
C VAL A 7 4.86 -13.18 -17.08
N ALA A 8 4.08 -12.13 -16.76
CA ALA A 8 4.33 -10.80 -17.29
C ALA A 8 5.82 -10.54 -17.11
N GLN A 9 6.55 -10.31 -18.21
CA GLN A 9 7.97 -10.03 -18.15
C GLN A 9 8.15 -8.85 -17.19
N GLU A 10 8.70 -9.15 -16.02
CA GLU A 10 9.24 -8.15 -15.12
C GLU A 10 10.24 -7.38 -15.98
N GLU A 11 9.87 -6.16 -16.36
CA GLU A 11 10.74 -5.23 -17.07
C GLU A 11 11.82 -4.87 -16.05
N THR A 12 12.79 -5.78 -15.90
CA THR A 12 13.94 -5.61 -15.04
C THR A 12 14.65 -4.37 -15.52
N ASP A 13 14.82 -3.41 -14.60
CA ASP A 13 15.61 -2.22 -14.86
C ASP A 13 16.93 -2.66 -15.52
N PRO A 14 17.37 -2.01 -16.61
CA PRO A 14 18.58 -2.40 -17.31
C PRO A 14 19.73 -2.45 -16.28
N PRO A 15 20.62 -3.46 -16.36
CA PRO A 15 21.69 -3.62 -15.40
C PRO A 15 22.49 -2.31 -15.34
N LYS A 16 22.52 -1.68 -14.15
CA LYS A 16 23.26 -0.43 -13.93
C LYS A 16 24.68 -0.60 -14.48
N ALA A 17 25.05 0.25 -15.43
CA ALA A 17 26.40 0.27 -15.99
C ALA A 17 27.41 0.39 -14.84
N LYS A 18 28.32 -0.58 -14.75
CA LYS A 18 29.39 -0.59 -13.75
C LYS A 18 30.17 0.71 -13.85
N GLY A 19 30.09 1.55 -12.81
CA GLY A 19 30.83 2.82 -12.72
C GLY A 19 29.98 4.09 -12.67
N GLN A 20 28.65 4.01 -12.77
CA GLN A 20 27.81 5.20 -12.50
C GLN A 20 27.67 5.44 -10.99
N PRO A 21 27.91 6.66 -10.49
CA PRO A 21 27.68 6.98 -9.09
C PRO A 21 26.21 6.70 -8.76
N ASN A 22 25.97 5.91 -7.71
CA ASN A 22 24.61 5.67 -7.24
C ASN A 22 24.00 7.03 -6.88
N PRO A 23 22.87 7.44 -7.50
CA PRO A 23 22.22 8.67 -7.11
C PRO A 23 21.87 8.57 -5.62
N LYS A 24 22.20 9.60 -4.85
CA LYS A 24 21.96 9.64 -3.39
C LYS A 24 20.48 9.33 -3.13
N SER A 25 20.21 8.43 -2.18
CA SER A 25 18.84 8.08 -1.76
C SER A 25 18.13 9.19 -0.98
N PHE A 26 18.83 10.28 -0.67
CA PHE A 26 18.34 11.42 0.11
C PHE A 26 18.53 12.73 -0.67
N GLY A 27 17.53 13.60 -0.64
CA GLY A 27 17.49 14.88 -1.35
C GLY A 27 16.32 14.97 -2.34
N ASN A 28 16.35 15.97 -3.23
CA ASN A 28 15.32 16.12 -4.26
C ASN A 28 15.27 14.87 -5.13
N ILE A 29 14.08 14.29 -5.28
CA ILE A 29 13.82 13.13 -6.11
C ILE A 29 14.39 13.39 -7.51
N GLY A 30 15.14 12.44 -8.08
CA GLY A 30 15.69 12.54 -9.44
C GLY A 30 14.67 12.13 -10.52
N PRO A 31 14.89 12.50 -11.80
CA PRO A 31 13.95 12.18 -12.89
C PRO A 31 13.74 10.67 -13.13
N GLY A 32 14.75 9.83 -12.83
CA GLY A 32 14.66 8.37 -12.96
C GLY A 32 14.06 7.65 -11.75
N HIS A 33 13.56 8.35 -10.74
CA HIS A 33 12.96 7.71 -9.57
C HIS A 33 11.61 7.10 -9.94
N TRP A 34 11.33 5.89 -9.44
CA TRP A 34 10.12 5.11 -9.78
C TRP A 34 8.82 5.89 -9.58
N SER A 35 8.73 6.75 -8.55
CA SER A 35 7.54 7.58 -8.30
C SER A 35 7.32 8.67 -9.35
N ARG A 36 8.38 9.10 -10.06
CA ARG A 36 8.29 10.05 -11.17
C ARG A 36 8.07 9.36 -12.50
N THR A 37 8.81 8.29 -12.78
CA THR A 37 8.68 7.53 -14.02
C THR A 37 7.34 6.81 -14.15
N ARG A 38 6.66 6.54 -13.03
CA ARG A 38 5.30 5.97 -12.99
C ARG A 38 4.21 6.97 -12.63
N GLY A 39 4.54 8.26 -12.45
CA GLY A 39 3.62 9.28 -11.97
C GLY A 39 2.38 9.43 -12.86
N GLU A 40 2.56 9.43 -14.17
CA GLU A 40 1.46 9.56 -15.14
C GLU A 40 0.58 8.30 -15.24
N LYS A 41 1.16 7.10 -15.04
CA LYS A 41 0.44 5.83 -15.14
C LYS A 41 -0.46 5.53 -13.94
N ASN A 42 -0.18 6.15 -12.80
CA ASN A 42 -0.87 5.91 -11.53
C ASN A 42 -1.63 7.14 -11.04
N GLN A 43 -1.97 8.07 -11.95
CA GLN A 43 -2.60 9.34 -11.60
C GLN A 43 -3.89 9.15 -10.80
N GLU A 44 -4.75 8.19 -11.16
CA GLU A 44 -5.98 7.86 -10.43
C GLU A 44 -5.69 7.43 -8.99
N SER A 45 -4.69 6.57 -8.78
CA SER A 45 -4.29 6.14 -7.44
C SER A 45 -3.73 7.31 -6.63
N ILE A 46 -2.93 8.17 -7.25
CA ILE A 46 -2.35 9.36 -6.61
C ILE A 46 -3.47 10.32 -6.18
N GLU A 47 -4.45 10.58 -7.04
CA GLU A 47 -5.61 11.42 -6.75
C GLU A 47 -6.48 10.81 -5.65
N TYR A 48 -6.77 9.51 -5.72
CA TYR A 48 -7.47 8.78 -4.67
C TYR A 48 -6.78 8.92 -3.31
N TYR A 49 -5.46 8.75 -3.24
CA TYR A 49 -4.72 8.91 -1.99
C TYR A 49 -4.69 10.36 -1.49
N ARG A 50 -4.63 11.35 -2.39
CA ARG A 50 -4.74 12.77 -2.02
C ARG A 50 -6.10 13.07 -1.41
N ASP A 51 -7.18 12.66 -2.04
CA ASP A 51 -8.54 12.88 -1.54
C ASP A 51 -8.75 12.15 -0.20
N ARG A 52 -8.27 10.91 -0.09
CA ARG A 52 -8.30 10.13 1.16
C ARG A 52 -7.53 10.79 2.30
N SER A 53 -6.39 11.43 2.01
CA SER A 53 -5.63 12.17 3.02
C SER A 53 -6.39 13.38 3.60
N GLN A 54 -7.50 13.77 2.97
CA GLN A 54 -8.41 14.82 3.41
C GLN A 54 -9.71 14.28 4.05
N ALA A 55 -9.84 12.97 4.23
CA ALA A 55 -11.04 12.37 4.82
C ALA A 55 -11.33 12.93 6.23
N PRO A 56 -12.62 12.99 6.64
CA PRO A 56 -12.99 13.35 8.01
C PRO A 56 -12.21 12.54 9.04
N GLY A 57 -11.81 13.17 10.15
CA GLY A 57 -10.87 12.57 11.12
C GLY A 57 -9.39 12.68 10.74
N VAL A 58 -8.99 12.48 9.47
CA VAL A 58 -7.60 12.72 9.01
C VAL A 58 -7.32 14.21 8.87
N ARG A 59 -8.22 14.95 8.22
CA ARG A 59 -8.14 16.41 8.05
C ARG A 59 -8.17 17.18 9.38
N GLU A 60 -8.78 16.59 10.39
CA GLU A 60 -8.88 17.14 11.76
C GLU A 60 -7.62 16.86 12.61
N GLY A 61 -6.60 16.19 12.04
CA GLY A 61 -5.32 15.90 12.68
C GLY A 61 -5.05 14.42 12.94
N GLY A 62 -6.03 13.55 12.70
CA GLY A 62 -6.04 12.16 13.15
C GLY A 62 -6.31 12.10 14.65
N GLY A 63 -7.20 11.22 15.07
CA GLY A 63 -7.45 10.97 16.49
C GLY A 63 -6.18 10.52 17.25
N PRO A 64 -6.24 10.49 18.59
CA PRO A 64 -5.16 10.00 19.44
C PRO A 64 -4.63 8.64 18.94
N ARG A 65 -3.32 8.55 18.71
CA ARG A 65 -2.70 7.43 17.99
C ARG A 65 -2.16 6.40 18.96
N ASN A 66 -2.57 5.15 18.73
CA ASN A 66 -1.94 4.00 19.36
C ASN A 66 -0.48 3.89 18.90
N HIS A 67 0.37 3.38 19.78
CA HIS A 67 1.80 3.22 19.51
C HIS A 67 2.26 1.80 19.85
N TYR A 68 3.31 1.33 19.18
CA TYR A 68 3.85 -0.01 19.42
C TYR A 68 4.86 -0.06 20.55
N CYS A 69 4.85 -1.14 21.32
CA CYS A 69 6.02 -1.55 22.08
C CYS A 69 7.10 -2.10 21.14
N MET A 70 8.30 -1.55 21.20
CA MET A 70 9.42 -2.00 20.36
C MET A 70 10.00 -3.36 20.75
N ASN A 71 9.58 -3.91 21.91
CA ASN A 71 10.07 -5.20 22.40
C ASN A 71 9.12 -6.37 22.05
N CYS A 72 7.80 -6.17 22.19
CA CYS A 72 6.82 -7.23 21.95
C CYS A 72 5.89 -6.98 20.77
N ASP A 73 6.06 -5.88 20.04
CA ASP A 73 5.21 -5.43 18.93
C ASP A 73 3.71 -5.28 19.28
N GLY A 74 3.39 -5.25 20.57
CA GLY A 74 2.03 -5.06 21.06
C GLY A 74 1.55 -3.61 20.90
N VAL A 75 0.26 -3.44 20.58
CA VAL A 75 -0.39 -2.15 20.37
C VAL A 75 -0.80 -1.53 21.70
N ILE A 76 -0.22 -0.39 22.05
CA ILE A 76 -0.49 0.31 23.31
C ILE A 76 -1.53 1.41 23.06
N PRO A 77 -2.68 1.37 23.78
CA PRO A 77 -3.70 2.40 23.70
C PRO A 77 -3.11 3.79 23.96
N HIS A 78 -3.54 4.79 23.20
CA HIS A 78 -3.05 6.17 23.39
C HIS A 78 -3.38 6.75 24.77
N GLU A 79 -4.53 6.40 25.31
CA GLU A 79 -5.06 6.94 26.57
C GLU A 79 -4.20 6.54 27.78
N GLU A 80 -3.39 5.49 27.64
CA GLU A 80 -2.45 5.03 28.63
C GLU A 80 -1.05 5.61 28.33
N SER A 81 -0.72 6.76 28.95
CA SER A 81 0.64 7.29 28.97
C SER A 81 1.56 6.46 29.87
N ASN A 82 1.50 5.14 29.76
CA ASN A 82 2.26 4.24 30.61
C ASN A 82 3.72 4.24 30.15
N GLU A 83 4.64 4.56 31.04
CA GLU A 83 6.09 4.40 30.81
C GLU A 83 6.48 2.92 30.65
N ILE A 84 5.54 2.00 30.86
CA ILE A 84 5.70 0.55 30.88
C ILE A 84 4.68 -0.07 29.94
N CYS A 85 5.12 -0.97 29.06
CA CYS A 85 4.24 -1.70 28.18
C CYS A 85 3.30 -2.64 28.99
N PRO A 86 1.96 -2.58 28.80
CA PRO A 86 1.03 -3.45 29.51
C PRO A 86 1.11 -4.93 29.11
N HIS A 87 1.76 -5.24 27.99
CA HIS A 87 1.88 -6.62 27.50
C HIS A 87 3.13 -7.35 28.02
N CYS A 88 4.26 -6.65 28.10
CA CYS A 88 5.56 -7.27 28.39
C CYS A 88 6.33 -6.61 29.55
N GLY A 89 5.81 -5.53 30.14
CA GLY A 89 6.47 -4.85 31.26
C GLY A 89 7.74 -4.09 30.90
N THR A 90 8.12 -4.03 29.61
CA THR A 90 9.31 -3.28 29.17
C THR A 90 9.05 -1.78 29.22
N LYS A 91 10.06 -1.02 29.67
CA LYS A 91 10.03 0.45 29.68
C LYS A 91 9.99 1.00 28.25
N ILE A 92 9.10 1.95 28.01
CA ILE A 92 8.97 2.63 26.72
C ILE A 92 9.87 3.87 26.77
N GLU A 93 11.03 3.80 26.13
CA GLU A 93 12.01 4.89 26.13
C GLU A 93 11.92 5.77 24.87
N GLY A 94 11.96 7.09 25.08
CA GLY A 94 12.11 8.10 24.03
C GLY A 94 10.81 8.76 23.54
N GLU A 95 10.97 9.91 22.89
CA GLU A 95 9.89 10.62 22.19
C GLU A 95 9.50 9.95 20.86
N THR A 96 10.36 9.04 20.36
CA THR A 96 10.16 8.35 19.08
C THR A 96 9.20 7.17 19.25
N ARG A 97 7.90 7.46 19.28
CA ARG A 97 6.85 6.44 19.25
C ARG A 97 6.54 6.04 17.81
N ARG A 98 6.55 4.75 17.50
CA ARG A 98 6.01 4.24 16.24
C ARG A 98 4.49 4.28 16.33
N TYR A 99 3.89 5.31 15.75
CA TYR A 99 2.44 5.43 15.65
C TYR A 99 1.93 4.64 14.46
N PHE A 100 0.85 3.90 14.65
CA PHE A 100 0.16 3.26 13.54
C PHE A 100 -0.80 4.25 12.89
N ASN A 101 -0.81 4.26 11.56
CA ASN A 101 -1.83 4.96 10.79
C ASN A 101 -2.57 3.88 9.99
N TRP A 102 -3.41 3.10 10.66
CA TRP A 102 -4.41 2.32 9.94
C TRP A 102 -5.49 3.28 9.51
N VAL A 103 -5.73 3.36 8.22
CA VAL A 103 -6.97 3.92 7.72
C VAL A 103 -7.66 2.73 7.08
N GLU A 104 -8.83 2.34 7.58
CA GLU A 104 -9.62 1.27 6.97
C GLU A 104 -9.97 1.67 5.53
N ILE A 105 -9.74 0.75 4.58
CA ILE A 105 -10.08 0.97 3.18
C ILE A 105 -11.46 0.37 2.97
N ASP A 106 -12.48 1.17 3.19
CA ASP A 106 -13.87 0.69 3.09
C ASP A 106 -14.30 0.48 1.64
N GLN A 107 -13.68 1.20 0.70
CA GLN A 107 -13.90 1.03 -0.73
C GLN A 107 -12.61 1.08 -1.55
N PRO A 108 -12.44 0.15 -2.51
CA PRO A 108 -11.36 0.19 -3.48
C PRO A 108 -11.53 1.36 -4.47
N PRO A 109 -10.48 1.71 -5.23
CA PRO A 109 -10.56 2.70 -6.30
C PRO A 109 -11.67 2.39 -7.32
N PRO A 110 -12.28 3.41 -7.96
CA PRO A 110 -13.36 3.21 -8.94
C PRO A 110 -12.96 2.31 -10.12
N SER A 111 -11.69 2.33 -10.55
CA SER A 111 -11.13 1.41 -11.53
C SER A 111 -11.41 -0.07 -11.23
N ASP A 112 -11.45 -0.46 -9.97
CA ASP A 112 -11.60 -1.85 -9.55
C ASP A 112 -12.99 -2.39 -9.89
N ARG A 113 -14.01 -1.52 -9.99
CA ARG A 113 -15.34 -1.90 -10.46
C ARG A 113 -15.32 -2.37 -11.92
N LYS A 114 -14.46 -1.78 -12.77
CA LYS A 114 -14.32 -2.23 -14.16
C LYS A 114 -13.79 -3.66 -14.22
N LEU A 115 -12.77 -3.96 -13.41
CA LEU A 115 -12.22 -5.31 -13.32
C LEU A 115 -13.27 -6.33 -12.87
N GLN A 116 -14.07 -5.99 -11.85
CA GLN A 116 -15.17 -6.84 -11.37
C GLN A 116 -16.20 -7.13 -12.48
N LEU A 117 -16.63 -6.10 -13.22
CA LEU A 117 -17.57 -6.25 -14.33
C LEU A 117 -16.99 -7.08 -15.48
N THR A 118 -15.71 -6.87 -15.81
CA THR A 118 -15.01 -7.66 -16.84
C THR A 118 -14.92 -9.13 -16.45
N LEU A 119 -14.54 -9.44 -15.21
CA LEU A 119 -14.51 -10.81 -14.71
C LEU A 119 -15.89 -11.46 -14.76
N LEU A 120 -16.94 -10.74 -14.33
CA LEU A 120 -18.31 -11.23 -14.41
C LEU A 120 -18.72 -11.54 -15.86
N ALA A 121 -18.40 -10.66 -16.80
CA ALA A 121 -18.69 -10.88 -18.22
C ALA A 121 -17.98 -12.11 -18.79
N ILE A 122 -16.70 -12.32 -18.42
CA ILE A 122 -15.93 -13.51 -18.84
C ILE A 122 -16.57 -14.78 -18.29
N LEU A 123 -16.97 -14.79 -17.02
CA LEU A 123 -17.62 -15.95 -16.39
C LEU A 123 -18.96 -16.28 -17.06
N LEU A 124 -19.76 -15.26 -17.38
CA LEU A 124 -21.04 -15.43 -18.09
C LEU A 124 -20.82 -15.98 -19.51
N ALA A 125 -19.83 -15.46 -20.24
CA ALA A 125 -19.48 -15.94 -21.57
C ALA A 125 -19.01 -17.41 -21.55
N ALA A 126 -18.18 -17.78 -20.57
CA ALA A 126 -17.72 -19.15 -20.38
C ALA A 126 -18.88 -20.11 -20.04
N ALA A 127 -19.80 -19.69 -19.16
CA ALA A 127 -20.98 -20.46 -18.81
C ALA A 127 -21.91 -20.68 -20.03
N LEU A 128 -22.14 -19.64 -20.83
CA LEU A 128 -22.91 -19.74 -22.07
C LEU A 128 -22.24 -20.67 -23.09
N ALA A 129 -20.93 -20.52 -23.31
CA ALA A 129 -20.18 -21.40 -24.21
C ALA A 129 -20.25 -22.87 -23.77
N GLY A 130 -20.10 -23.14 -22.46
CA GLY A 130 -20.26 -24.47 -21.90
C GLY A 130 -21.67 -25.05 -22.09
N TRP A 131 -22.71 -24.22 -21.94
CA TRP A 131 -24.10 -24.63 -22.18
C TRP A 131 -24.37 -25.02 -23.64
N PHE A 132 -23.79 -24.31 -24.61
CA PHE A 132 -23.95 -24.64 -26.03
C PHE A 132 -23.16 -25.89 -26.49
N LEU A 133 -22.19 -26.33 -25.69
CA LEU A 133 -21.34 -27.50 -25.98
C LEU A 133 -21.83 -28.79 -25.30
N LEU A 134 -22.86 -28.71 -24.46
CA LEU A 134 -23.56 -29.82 -23.79
C LEU A 134 -24.84 -30.18 -24.54
#